data_AF-A0A2E9JCX0-F1
#
_entry.id   AF-A0A2E9JCX0-F1
#
_cell.length_a   1.000
_cell.length_b   1.000
_cell.length_c   1.000
_cell.angle_alpha   90.00
_cell.angle_beta   90.00
_cell.angle_gamma   90.00
#
_symmetry.space_group_name_H-M   'P 1'
#
loop_
_entity.id
_entity.type
_entity.pdbx_description
1 polymer ?
#
loop_
_entity_poly.entity_id
_entity_poly.type
_entity_poly.pdbx_seq_one_letter_code
_entity_poly.pdbx_strand_id
1 'polypeptide(L)'
;MSKPISIHKRRERIKHLGEQLSFRELTTEDKEFLSEALIQIGNGEDPASALDVKGTPGRKSGQEARDAEIRKEFAKIVMREQRKAGKKLTEIISEYGEYGSNIFGLTEETLKTYYQDED
;
A
#
# COMPACT_ATOMS: atom_id res chain seq x y z
N MET A 1 5.12 -23.07 -18.66
CA MET A 1 4.84 -22.00 -17.69
C MET A 1 3.54 -22.33 -16.96
N SER A 2 3.59 -22.59 -15.65
CA SER A 2 2.42 -22.96 -14.84
C SER A 2 1.47 -21.78 -14.68
N LYS A 3 0.17 -22.00 -14.85
CA LYS A 3 -0.85 -20.96 -14.68
C LYS A 3 -0.85 -20.46 -13.23
N PRO A 4 -0.93 -19.14 -12.97
CA PRO A 4 -1.01 -18.62 -11.61
C PRO A 4 -2.26 -19.18 -10.91
N ILE A 5 -2.08 -19.72 -9.70
CA ILE A 5 -3.16 -20.25 -8.87
C ILE A 5 -4.09 -19.10 -8.49
N SER A 6 -5.41 -19.32 -8.58
CA SER A 6 -6.38 -18.28 -8.25
C SER A 6 -6.38 -17.94 -6.75
N ILE A 7 -6.58 -16.66 -6.42
CA ILE A 7 -6.63 -16.16 -5.04
C ILE A 7 -7.65 -16.92 -4.18
N HIS A 8 -8.78 -17.30 -4.77
CA HIS A 8 -9.80 -18.10 -4.09
C HIS A 8 -9.27 -19.46 -3.64
N LYS A 9 -8.49 -20.15 -4.48
CA LYS A 9 -7.86 -21.43 -4.12
C LYS A 9 -6.81 -21.25 -3.01
N ARG A 10 -6.08 -20.14 -3.00
CA ARG A 10 -5.10 -19.83 -1.94
C ARG A 10 -5.78 -19.54 -0.60
N ARG A 11 -6.87 -18.78 -0.59
CA ARG A 11 -7.68 -18.51 0.62
C ARG A 11 -8.30 -19.78 1.18
N GLU A 12 -8.86 -20.61 0.31
CA GLU A 12 -9.40 -21.92 0.72
C GLU A 12 -8.30 -22.82 1.30
N ARG A 13 -7.08 -22.80 0.74
CA ARG A 13 -5.93 -23.51 1.33
C ARG A 13 -5.64 -23.02 2.74
N ILE A 14 -5.54 -21.71 2.97
CA ILE A 14 -5.28 -21.15 4.31
C ILE A 14 -6.38 -21.53 5.30
N LYS A 15 -7.64 -21.49 4.87
CA LYS A 15 -8.78 -21.91 5.69
C LYS A 15 -8.70 -23.40 6.05
N HIS A 16 -8.44 -24.26 5.08
CA HIS A 16 -8.25 -25.69 5.31
C HIS A 16 -7.06 -25.98 6.25
N LEU A 17 -5.98 -25.21 6.15
CA LEU A 17 -4.84 -25.32 7.06
C LEU A 17 -5.23 -24.96 8.51
N GLY A 18 -5.97 -23.86 8.69
CA GLY A 18 -6.51 -23.47 10.00
C GLY A 18 -7.44 -24.51 10.61
N GLU A 19 -8.31 -25.12 9.79
CA GLU A 19 -9.21 -26.20 10.22
C GLU A 19 -8.44 -27.49 10.56
N GLN A 20 -7.39 -27.82 9.81
CA GLN A 20 -6.56 -29.01 10.05
C GLN A 20 -5.66 -28.88 11.27
N LEU A 21 -5.11 -27.69 11.56
CA LEU A 21 -4.29 -27.44 12.75
C LEU A 21 -4.98 -27.84 14.07
N SER A 22 -6.31 -27.84 14.10
CA SER A 22 -7.12 -28.23 15.25
C SER A 22 -7.17 -29.75 15.49
N PHE A 23 -6.91 -30.59 14.47
CA PHE A 23 -7.25 -32.02 14.52
C PHE A 23 -6.25 -32.97 13.83
N ARG A 24 -5.32 -32.46 13.00
CA ARG A 24 -4.35 -33.27 12.25
C ARG A 24 -3.00 -32.58 12.14
N GLU A 25 -1.95 -33.39 12.00
CA GLU A 25 -0.65 -32.87 11.62
C GLU A 25 -0.67 -32.34 10.19
N LEU A 26 -0.13 -31.13 10.03
CA LEU A 26 0.10 -30.53 8.73
C LEU A 26 1.12 -31.32 7.92
N THR A 27 0.98 -31.28 6.60
CA THR A 27 2.00 -31.81 5.67
C THR A 27 3.30 -31.02 5.85
N THR A 28 4.44 -31.63 5.50
CA THR A 28 5.75 -30.94 5.55
C THR A 28 5.75 -29.67 4.71
N GLU A 29 5.15 -29.73 3.52
CA GLU A 29 5.05 -28.57 2.61
C GLU A 29 4.25 -27.42 3.23
N ASP A 30 3.14 -27.72 3.91
CA ASP A 30 2.31 -26.71 4.57
C ASP A 30 2.96 -26.16 5.85
N LYS A 31 3.76 -26.97 6.57
CA LYS A 31 4.55 -26.54 7.73
C LYS A 31 5.63 -25.54 7.31
N GLU A 32 6.37 -25.84 6.23
CA GLU A 32 7.40 -24.96 5.69
C GLU A 32 6.78 -23.63 5.22
N PHE A 33 5.68 -23.69 4.47
CA PHE A 33 4.95 -22.51 4.02
C PHE A 33 4.52 -21.60 5.19
N LEU A 34 3.87 -22.16 6.22
CA LEU A 34 3.41 -21.36 7.36
C LEU A 34 4.58 -20.84 8.20
N SER A 35 5.64 -21.65 8.38
CA SER A 35 6.82 -21.23 9.13
C SER A 35 7.49 -20.02 8.47
N GLU A 36 7.70 -20.08 7.17
CA GLU A 36 8.32 -18.98 6.42
C GLU A 36 7.45 -17.72 6.43
N ALA A 37 6.14 -17.87 6.18
CA ALA A 37 5.20 -16.74 6.21
C ALA A 37 5.14 -16.07 7.59
N LEU A 38 5.13 -16.84 8.68
CA LEU A 38 5.12 -16.30 10.04
C LEU A 38 6.43 -15.58 10.39
N ILE A 39 7.58 -16.10 9.94
CA ILE A 39 8.88 -15.45 10.11
C ILE A 39 8.92 -14.12 9.35
N GLN A 40 8.46 -14.09 8.09
CA GLN A 40 8.39 -12.87 7.28
C GLN A 40 7.49 -11.80 7.93
N ILE A 41 6.31 -12.21 8.43
CA ILE A 41 5.42 -11.31 9.18
C ILE A 41 6.11 -10.77 10.45
N GLY A 42 6.80 -11.64 11.20
CA GLY A 42 7.57 -11.24 12.39
C GLY A 42 8.68 -10.23 12.08
N ASN A 43 9.23 -10.28 10.87
CA ASN A 43 10.24 -9.34 10.37
C ASN A 43 9.64 -8.05 9.78
N GLY A 44 8.31 -7.89 9.83
CA GLY A 44 7.60 -6.67 9.40
C GLY A 44 7.03 -6.70 7.98
N GLU A 45 6.99 -7.86 7.32
CA GLU A 45 6.38 -8.00 6.00
C GLU A 45 4.85 -8.04 6.07
N ASP A 46 4.19 -7.51 5.05
CA ASP A 46 2.72 -7.47 4.95
C ASP A 46 2.14 -8.91 4.95
N PRO A 47 1.22 -9.25 5.85
CA PRO A 47 0.64 -10.59 5.93
C PRO A 47 -0.05 -11.06 4.64
N ALA A 48 -0.63 -10.15 3.85
CA ALA A 48 -1.28 -10.53 2.58
C ALA A 48 -0.25 -10.94 1.52
N SER A 49 0.94 -10.34 1.57
CA SER A 49 2.09 -10.66 0.73
C SER A 49 2.78 -11.95 1.22
N ALA A 50 3.06 -12.06 2.53
CA ALA A 50 3.72 -13.22 3.14
C ALA A 50 2.90 -14.52 3.03
N LEU A 51 1.56 -14.43 3.11
CA LEU A 51 0.68 -15.59 2.92
C LEU A 51 0.31 -15.83 1.44
N ASP A 52 0.94 -15.10 0.51
CA ASP A 52 0.69 -15.16 -0.94
C ASP A 52 -0.80 -14.99 -1.32
N VAL A 53 -1.57 -14.34 -0.45
CA VAL A 53 -2.96 -13.95 -0.65
C VAL A 53 -2.99 -12.54 -1.21
N LYS A 54 -2.47 -12.40 -2.42
CA LYS A 54 -2.57 -11.15 -3.18
C LYS A 54 -4.03 -10.69 -3.15
N GLY A 55 -4.29 -9.50 -2.62
CA GLY A 55 -5.60 -8.88 -2.71
C GLY A 55 -6.05 -8.87 -4.17
N THR A 56 -7.34 -9.08 -4.42
CA THR A 56 -7.93 -9.00 -5.76
C THR A 56 -7.41 -7.74 -6.46
N PRO A 57 -6.89 -7.79 -7.70
CA PRO A 57 -6.49 -6.58 -8.43
C PRO A 57 -7.71 -5.65 -8.51
N GLY A 58 -7.63 -4.47 -7.89
CA GLY A 58 -8.76 -3.55 -7.71
C GLY A 58 -9.28 -3.41 -6.27
N ARG A 59 -8.92 -4.30 -5.34
CA ARG A 59 -9.09 -4.11 -3.89
C ARG A 59 -7.76 -3.68 -3.25
N LYS A 60 -7.35 -2.45 -3.58
CA LYS A 60 -6.42 -1.63 -2.79
C LYS A 60 -7.18 -0.65 -1.86
N SER A 61 -8.50 -0.83 -1.74
CA SER A 61 -9.43 0.28 -1.94
C SER A 61 -9.94 0.99 -0.69
N GLY A 62 -9.33 0.81 0.48
CA GLY A 62 -9.76 1.49 1.71
C GLY A 62 -8.65 2.34 2.29
N GLN A 63 -7.60 1.67 2.75
CA GLN A 63 -6.50 2.32 3.43
C GLN A 63 -5.61 3.11 2.46
N GLU A 64 -5.16 2.52 1.34
CA GLU A 64 -4.37 3.30 0.36
C GLU A 64 -5.17 4.45 -0.27
N ALA A 65 -6.49 4.29 -0.45
CA ALA A 65 -7.37 5.34 -0.92
C ALA A 65 -7.50 6.47 0.11
N ARG A 66 -7.70 6.12 1.39
CA ARG A 66 -7.68 7.07 2.50
C ARG A 66 -6.31 7.75 2.63
N ASP A 67 -5.21 7.01 2.52
CA ASP A 67 -3.86 7.55 2.61
C ASP A 67 -3.55 8.46 1.41
N ALA A 68 -4.07 8.15 0.22
CA ALA A 68 -3.98 9.03 -0.95
C ALA A 68 -4.83 10.30 -0.76
N GLU A 69 -6.03 10.19 -0.20
CA GLU A 69 -6.91 11.34 0.09
C GLU A 69 -6.33 12.23 1.18
N ILE A 70 -5.81 11.65 2.26
CA ILE A 70 -5.09 12.35 3.34
C ILE A 70 -3.86 13.05 2.77
N ARG A 71 -3.07 12.38 1.92
CA ARG A 71 -1.90 13.01 1.26
C ARG A 71 -2.31 14.17 0.34
N LYS A 72 -3.40 14.02 -0.42
CA LYS A 72 -3.94 15.08 -1.27
C LYS A 72 -4.37 16.28 -0.43
N GLU A 73 -5.15 16.06 0.63
CA GLU A 73 -5.59 17.13 1.54
C GLU A 73 -4.41 17.82 2.23
N PHE A 74 -3.45 17.05 2.73
CA PHE A 74 -2.27 17.59 3.38
C PHE A 74 -1.42 18.44 2.43
N ALA A 75 -1.21 17.97 1.19
CA ALA A 75 -0.53 18.74 0.16
C ALA A 75 -1.26 20.06 -0.14
N LYS A 76 -2.58 20.04 -0.30
CA LYS A 76 -3.39 21.25 -0.54
C LYS A 76 -3.26 22.27 0.58
N ILE A 77 -3.38 21.84 1.84
CA ILE A 77 -3.28 22.72 3.00
C ILE A 77 -1.91 23.41 3.04
N VAL A 78 -0.83 22.63 2.93
CA VAL A 78 0.54 23.17 2.99
C VAL A 78 0.79 24.13 1.83
N MET A 79 0.40 23.76 0.60
CA MET A 79 0.57 24.62 -0.57
C MET A 79 -0.21 25.94 -0.42
N ARG A 80 -1.44 25.90 0.11
CA ARG A 80 -2.26 27.09 0.34
C ARG A 80 -1.64 28.04 1.38
N GLU A 81 -1.13 27.52 2.48
CA GLU A 81 -0.47 28.35 3.50
C GLU A 81 0.79 29.02 2.96
N GLN A 82 1.57 28.31 2.14
CA GLN A 82 2.75 28.89 1.48
C GLN A 82 2.38 29.96 0.44
N ARG A 83 1.25 29.79 -0.26
CA ARG A 83 0.69 30.81 -1.16
C ARG A 83 0.26 32.06 -0.40
N LYS A 84 -0.39 31.91 0.76
CA LYS A 84 -0.75 33.04 1.65
C LYS A 84 0.48 33.77 2.18
N ALA A 85 1.57 33.04 2.41
CA ALA A 85 2.87 33.63 2.77
C ALA A 85 3.59 34.33 1.60
N GLY A 86 3.01 34.31 0.38
CA GLY A 86 3.51 35.04 -0.78
C GLY A 86 4.40 34.23 -1.72
N LYS A 87 4.64 32.94 -1.48
CA LYS A 87 5.44 32.10 -2.39
C LYS A 87 4.71 31.84 -3.71
N LYS A 88 5.47 31.74 -4.82
CA LYS A 88 4.91 31.32 -6.11
C LYS A 88 4.68 29.80 -6.11
N LEU A 89 3.66 29.36 -6.84
CA LEU A 89 3.32 27.94 -6.95
C LEU A 89 4.50 27.10 -7.46
N THR A 90 5.28 27.62 -8.40
CA THR A 90 6.48 26.95 -8.95
C THR A 90 7.57 26.74 -7.90
N GLU A 91 7.75 27.69 -6.97
CA GLU A 91 8.72 27.58 -5.89
C GLU A 91 8.27 26.51 -4.89
N ILE A 92 6.98 26.49 -4.54
CA ILE A 92 6.38 25.51 -3.64
C ILE A 92 6.49 24.10 -4.22
N ILE A 93 6.17 23.91 -5.50
CA ILE A 93 6.25 22.60 -6.16
C ILE A 93 7.70 22.11 -6.21
N SER A 94 8.65 22.97 -6.56
CA SER A 94 10.07 22.59 -6.60
C SER A 94 10.64 22.28 -5.21
N GLU A 95 10.18 22.97 -4.16
CA GLU A 95 10.62 22.77 -2.78
C GLU A 95 10.06 21.47 -2.16
N TYR A 96 8.81 21.12 -2.46
CA TYR A 96 8.11 19.99 -1.84
C TYR A 96 7.91 18.77 -2.74
N GLY A 97 8.19 18.89 -4.04
CA GLY A 97 8.08 17.81 -5.01
C GLY A 97 9.22 16.81 -4.96
N GLU A 98 9.23 15.93 -5.96
CA GLU A 98 10.11 14.75 -6.01
C GLU A 98 11.61 15.08 -6.00
N TYR A 99 12.02 16.24 -6.55
CA TYR A 99 13.41 16.70 -6.57
C TYR A 99 13.78 17.64 -5.42
N GLY A 100 12.79 18.04 -4.62
CA GLY A 100 12.98 18.84 -3.42
C GLY A 100 13.02 17.96 -2.17
N SER A 101 12.20 18.31 -1.20
CA SER A 101 12.08 17.58 0.06
C SER A 101 11.20 16.32 -0.03
N ASN A 102 10.41 16.18 -1.10
CA ASN A 102 9.50 15.05 -1.34
C ASN A 102 8.63 14.66 -0.13
N ILE A 103 8.21 15.65 0.67
CA ILE A 103 7.54 15.42 1.96
C ILE A 103 6.18 14.71 1.81
N PHE A 104 5.58 14.77 0.63
CA PHE A 104 4.30 14.13 0.33
C PHE A 104 4.46 12.77 -0.36
N GLY A 105 5.66 12.41 -0.81
CA GLY A 105 5.88 11.25 -1.68
C GLY A 105 5.16 11.38 -3.03
N LEU A 106 5.01 12.61 -3.54
CA LEU A 106 4.26 12.94 -4.76
C LEU A 106 5.17 13.59 -5.79
N THR A 107 4.89 13.33 -7.07
CA THR A 107 5.59 13.98 -8.18
C THR A 107 5.20 15.46 -8.27
N GLU A 108 6.08 16.28 -8.84
CA GLU A 108 5.80 17.70 -9.08
C GLU A 108 4.56 17.90 -9.97
N GLU A 109 4.35 17.00 -10.94
CA GLU A 109 3.17 16.98 -11.79
C GLU A 109 1.89 16.73 -10.97
N THR A 110 1.94 15.78 -10.03
CA THR A 110 0.78 15.47 -9.17
C THR A 110 0.45 16.64 -8.25
N LEU A 111 1.45 17.30 -7.67
CA LEU A 111 1.25 18.52 -6.85
C LEU A 111 0.62 19.65 -7.67
N LYS A 112 1.06 19.81 -8.92
CA LYS A 112 0.46 20.78 -9.85
C LYS A 112 -1.01 20.48 -10.12
N THR A 113 -1.36 19.22 -10.40
CA THR A 113 -2.74 18.79 -10.61
C THR A 113 -3.61 19.04 -9.38
N TYR A 114 -3.12 18.70 -8.19
CA TYR A 114 -3.90 18.88 -6.95
C TYR A 114 -4.19 20.34 -6.61
N TYR A 115 -3.32 21.27 -6.99
CA TYR A 115 -3.57 22.69 -6.83
C TYR A 115 -4.51 23.23 -7.91
N GLN A 116 -4.46 22.72 -9.14
CA GLN A 116 -5.39 23.11 -10.22
C GLN A 116 -6.84 22.67 -9.95
N ASP A 117 -7.04 21.61 -9.17
CA ASP A 117 -8.36 21.18 -8.68
C ASP A 117 -8.98 22.16 -7.64
N GLU A 118 -8.28 23.23 -7.23
CA GLU A 118 -8.79 24.24 -6.26
C GLU A 118 -9.35 25.52 -6.91
N ASP A 119 -9.08 25.76 -8.20
CA ASP A 119 -9.64 26.87 -9.00
C ASP A 119 -10.93 26.42 -9.72
#